data_AF-A0A2Z3HCW4-F1
#
_entry.id   AF-A0A2Z3HCW4-F1
#
_cell.length_a   1.000
_cell.length_b   1.000
_cell.length_c   1.000
_cell.angle_alpha   90.00
_cell.angle_beta   90.00
_cell.angle_gamma   90.00
#
_symmetry.space_group_name_H-M   'P 1'
#
loop_
_entity.id
_entity.type
_entity.pdbx_description
1 polymer ?
#
loop_
_entity_poly.entity_id
_entity_poly.type
_entity_poly.pdbx_seq_one_letter_code
_entity_poly.pdbx_strand_id
1 'polypeptide(L)'
;MLFRSHCRTTARISPATLRHPDREKLMKPFVRVALWAAVVATAVTLVGAGWADEKPQPKEKAEPKKPTVMQRKLTHSQRVLEGLAMNDFAKIGSGADGLMDCAKDVTWKINETEKYLMHTNEFIRRSENLKKAAKDKNIDAAALAYVDLTLTCVRCHQHLREERISSRPVPAPAVAVR
;
A
#
# COMPACT_ATOMS: atom_id res chain seq x y z
N MET A 1 -66.41 -30.29 -47.02
CA MET A 1 -66.46 -31.41 -47.99
C MET A 1 -65.12 -31.40 -48.70
N LEU A 2 -64.28 -32.43 -48.83
CA LEU A 2 -64.27 -33.87 -48.55
C LEU A 2 -62.77 -34.23 -48.42
N PHE A 3 -62.38 -34.97 -47.38
CA PHE A 3 -61.87 -36.34 -47.46
C PHE A 3 -60.67 -36.55 -48.41
N ARG A 4 -59.46 -36.85 -47.91
CA ARG A 4 -58.97 -38.11 -47.31
C ARG A 4 -58.36 -39.06 -48.37
N SER A 5 -57.23 -39.65 -47.98
CA SER A 5 -56.60 -40.87 -48.51
C SER A 5 -55.81 -40.77 -49.81
N HIS A 6 -54.70 -41.49 -50.02
CA HIS A 6 -53.74 -42.22 -49.18
C HIS A 6 -52.64 -42.74 -50.14
N CYS A 7 -51.59 -43.30 -49.55
CA CYS A 7 -50.60 -44.23 -50.13
C CYS A 7 -49.31 -43.65 -50.74
N ARG A 8 -48.14 -44.25 -50.55
CA ARG A 8 -47.60 -45.21 -49.57
C ARG A 8 -46.12 -45.41 -49.93
N THR A 9 -45.31 -45.74 -48.94
CA THR A 9 -44.19 -46.70 -48.98
C THR A 9 -42.75 -46.25 -49.23
N THR A 10 -41.94 -46.87 -48.35
CA THR A 10 -40.55 -47.35 -48.46
C THR A 10 -39.39 -46.39 -48.20
N ALA A 11 -38.82 -46.60 -47.02
CA ALA A 11 -37.44 -46.35 -46.66
C ALA A 11 -36.43 -47.01 -47.61
N ARG A 12 -35.25 -46.39 -47.76
CA ARG A 12 -33.99 -47.11 -47.88
C ARG A 12 -32.83 -46.23 -47.39
N ILE A 13 -32.34 -46.52 -46.19
CA ILE A 13 -31.04 -46.05 -45.69
C ILE A 13 -29.98 -46.91 -46.38
N SER A 14 -28.93 -46.30 -46.91
CA SER A 14 -27.74 -47.01 -47.43
C SER A 14 -26.46 -46.45 -46.80
N PRO A 15 -25.46 -47.29 -46.49
CA PRO A 15 -24.37 -46.96 -45.59
C PRO A 15 -23.06 -46.55 -46.30
N ALA A 16 -22.20 -45.92 -45.50
CA ALA A 16 -20.74 -45.93 -45.59
C ALA A 16 -20.05 -45.27 -46.80
N THR A 17 -19.28 -44.22 -46.51
CA THR A 17 -17.84 -44.16 -46.85
C THR A 17 -17.18 -43.05 -46.01
N LEU A 18 -16.65 -43.43 -44.85
CA LEU A 18 -15.71 -42.59 -44.08
C LEU A 18 -14.38 -42.56 -44.84
N ARG A 19 -14.03 -41.40 -45.41
CA ARG A 19 -12.70 -41.11 -45.94
C ARG A 19 -11.98 -40.20 -44.95
N HIS A 20 -10.93 -40.71 -44.31
CA HIS A 20 -10.05 -39.94 -43.41
C HIS A 20 -9.11 -39.01 -44.20
N PRO A 21 -8.96 -37.73 -43.82
CA PRO A 21 -7.89 -36.87 -44.33
C PRO A 21 -6.58 -37.01 -43.53
N ASP A 22 -5.49 -37.22 -44.28
CA ASP A 22 -4.09 -36.81 -44.09
C ASP A 22 -3.44 -36.82 -42.69
N ARG A 23 -2.72 -37.91 -42.37
CA ARG A 23 -1.88 -38.08 -41.16
C ARG A 23 -0.58 -37.26 -41.12
N GLU A 24 -0.23 -36.49 -42.16
CA GLU A 24 1.09 -35.83 -42.23
C GLU A 24 1.18 -34.51 -41.43
N LYS A 25 0.04 -33.89 -41.10
CA LYS A 25 0.02 -32.56 -40.45
C LYS A 25 -0.03 -32.58 -38.92
N LEU A 26 -0.02 -33.75 -38.28
CA LEU A 26 -0.19 -33.88 -36.83
C LEU A 26 1.12 -34.00 -36.02
N MET A 27 2.27 -34.28 -36.66
CA MET A 27 3.52 -34.60 -35.94
C MET A 27 4.55 -33.47 -35.82
N LYS A 28 4.41 -32.36 -36.58
CA LYS A 28 5.37 -31.24 -36.55
C LYS A 28 5.32 -30.34 -35.29
N PRO A 29 4.20 -30.16 -34.56
CA PRO A 29 4.23 -29.38 -33.32
C PRO A 29 4.77 -30.17 -32.12
N PHE A 30 4.62 -31.51 -32.11
CA PHE A 30 5.08 -32.35 -30.99
C PHE A 30 6.60 -32.51 -30.93
N VAL A 31 7.28 -32.58 -32.07
CA VAL A 31 8.76 -32.66 -32.12
C VAL A 31 9.41 -31.37 -31.60
N ARG A 32 8.80 -30.21 -31.85
CA ARG A 32 9.29 -28.90 -31.38
C ARG A 32 9.11 -28.74 -29.87
N VAL A 33 7.97 -29.16 -29.33
CA VAL A 33 7.70 -29.12 -27.87
C VAL A 33 8.63 -30.05 -27.10
N ALA A 34 8.93 -31.24 -27.63
CA ALA A 34 9.87 -32.17 -27.01
C ALA A 34 11.33 -31.65 -27.01
N LEU A 35 11.75 -30.97 -28.07
CA LEU A 35 13.08 -30.36 -28.18
C LEU A 35 13.28 -29.19 -27.21
N TRP A 36 12.26 -28.34 -27.01
CA TRP A 36 12.31 -27.27 -26.01
C TRP A 36 12.29 -27.80 -24.58
N ALA A 37 11.53 -28.87 -24.30
CA ALA A 37 11.50 -29.50 -22.97
C ALA A 37 12.87 -30.11 -22.58
N ALA A 38 13.58 -30.70 -23.54
CA ALA A 38 14.91 -31.26 -23.30
C ALA A 38 15.99 -30.18 -23.04
N VAL A 39 15.91 -29.03 -23.69
CA VAL A 39 16.82 -27.88 -23.47
C VAL A 39 16.58 -27.22 -22.10
N VAL A 40 15.31 -27.11 -21.67
CA VAL A 40 14.98 -26.59 -20.33
C VAL A 40 15.45 -27.56 -19.24
N ALA A 41 15.27 -28.88 -19.45
CA ALA A 41 15.70 -29.88 -18.47
C ALA A 41 17.25 -29.93 -18.30
N THR A 42 18.01 -29.69 -19.36
CA THR A 42 19.50 -29.64 -19.30
C THR A 42 20.04 -28.31 -18.76
N ALA A 43 19.34 -27.19 -18.98
CA ALA A 43 19.70 -25.92 -18.33
C ALA A 43 19.47 -25.96 -16.82
N VAL A 44 18.47 -26.70 -16.34
CA VAL A 44 18.18 -26.85 -14.90
C VAL A 44 19.22 -27.74 -14.20
N THR A 45 19.79 -28.75 -14.87
CA THR A 45 20.80 -29.62 -14.24
C THR A 45 22.21 -29.01 -14.19
N LEU A 46 22.57 -28.08 -15.09
CA LEU A 46 23.88 -27.42 -15.07
C LEU A 46 23.98 -26.21 -14.12
N VAL A 47 22.85 -25.64 -13.67
CA VAL A 47 22.84 -24.56 -12.66
C VAL A 47 22.78 -25.11 -11.22
N GLY A 48 22.38 -26.36 -11.04
CA GLY A 48 22.22 -26.99 -9.71
C GLY A 48 23.52 -27.46 -9.02
N ALA A 49 24.68 -27.40 -9.68
CA ALA A 49 25.95 -27.92 -9.16
C ALA A 49 26.97 -26.84 -8.75
N GLY A 50 26.51 -25.61 -8.46
CA GLY A 50 27.39 -24.44 -8.26
C GLY A 50 27.12 -23.57 -7.04
N TRP A 51 26.28 -23.98 -6.09
CA TRP A 51 26.06 -23.22 -4.86
C TRP A 51 26.63 -23.98 -3.67
N ALA A 52 27.86 -23.62 -3.31
CA ALA A 52 28.43 -23.92 -2.02
C ALA A 52 27.49 -23.41 -0.92
N ASP A 53 27.16 -24.29 0.02
CA ASP A 53 26.47 -23.98 1.27
C ASP A 53 27.30 -22.98 2.10
N GLU A 54 27.21 -21.69 1.77
CA GLU A 54 27.54 -20.64 2.72
C GLU A 54 26.39 -20.60 3.73
N LYS A 55 26.59 -21.28 4.87
CA LYS A 55 25.65 -21.25 6.00
C LYS A 55 25.23 -19.80 6.24
N PRO A 56 23.93 -19.45 6.10
CA PRO A 56 23.47 -18.10 6.39
C PRO A 56 23.84 -17.78 7.83
N GLN A 57 24.74 -16.80 8.03
CA GLN A 57 24.98 -16.29 9.37
C GLN A 57 23.64 -15.83 9.93
N PRO A 58 23.27 -16.23 11.17
CA PRO A 58 22.03 -15.80 11.78
C PRO A 58 22.01 -14.26 11.80
N LYS A 59 21.17 -13.66 10.95
CA LYS A 59 20.86 -12.24 11.08
C LYS A 59 20.26 -12.07 12.46
N GLU A 60 21.04 -11.47 13.35
CA GLU A 60 20.60 -11.00 14.66
C GLU A 60 19.24 -10.33 14.47
N LYS A 61 18.22 -10.84 15.16
CA LYS A 61 16.85 -10.36 15.01
C LYS A 61 16.82 -8.90 15.44
N ALA A 62 16.89 -7.99 14.49
CA ALA A 62 16.80 -6.56 14.76
C ALA A 62 15.50 -6.31 15.53
N GLU A 63 15.62 -5.84 16.78
CA GLU A 63 14.45 -5.50 17.57
C GLU A 63 13.57 -4.50 16.81
N PRO A 64 12.23 -4.65 16.87
CA PRO A 64 11.34 -3.75 16.15
C PRO A 64 11.56 -2.31 16.64
N LYS A 65 12.04 -1.44 15.74
CA LYS A 65 12.26 -0.03 16.04
C LYS A 65 10.95 0.61 16.50
N LYS A 66 10.98 1.25 17.68
CA LYS A 66 9.84 2.01 18.21
C LYS A 66 9.42 3.09 17.19
N PRO A 67 8.10 3.33 17.02
CA PRO A 67 7.63 4.34 16.09
C PRO A 67 8.05 5.74 16.52
N THR A 68 8.58 6.51 15.57
CA THR A 68 8.91 7.93 15.73
C THR A 68 7.66 8.76 16.07
N VAL A 69 7.85 9.94 16.65
CA VAL A 69 6.75 10.87 16.94
C VAL A 69 5.92 11.20 15.69
N MET A 70 6.56 11.33 14.53
CA MET A 70 5.85 11.62 13.27
C MET A 70 5.06 10.42 12.74
N GLN A 71 5.54 9.18 12.96
CA GLN A 71 4.75 7.98 12.65
C GLN A 71 3.51 7.89 13.53
N ARG A 72 3.65 8.16 14.84
CA ARG A 72 2.49 8.19 15.74
C ARG A 72 1.50 9.30 15.38
N LYS A 73 1.99 10.50 15.04
CA LYS A 73 1.16 11.61 14.52
C LYS A 73 0.33 11.17 13.32
N LEU A 74 0.92 10.44 12.37
CA LEU A 74 0.20 9.90 11.22
C LEU A 74 -0.88 8.90 11.66
N THR A 75 -0.55 7.95 12.55
CA THR A 75 -1.51 6.97 13.09
C THR A 75 -2.71 7.65 13.74
N HIS A 76 -2.48 8.66 14.58
CA HIS A 76 -3.58 9.38 15.24
C HIS A 76 -4.40 10.23 14.26
N SER A 77 -3.77 10.84 13.25
CA SER A 77 -4.48 11.56 12.18
C SER A 77 -5.36 10.64 11.33
N GLN A 78 -4.91 9.42 11.05
CA GLN A 78 -5.70 8.40 10.35
C GLN A 78 -6.88 7.92 11.23
N ARG A 79 -6.64 7.75 12.53
CA ARG A 79 -7.69 7.41 13.50
C ARG A 79 -8.80 8.46 13.55
N VAL A 80 -8.45 9.75 13.50
CA VAL A 80 -9.45 10.83 13.42
C VAL A 80 -10.27 10.71 12.14
N LEU A 81 -9.63 10.49 10.98
CA LEU A 81 -10.34 10.31 9.71
C LEU A 81 -11.29 9.11 9.73
N GLU A 82 -10.84 7.99 10.30
CA GLU A 82 -11.67 6.81 10.49
C GLU A 82 -12.87 7.13 11.40
N GLY A 83 -12.66 7.86 12.49
CA GLY A 83 -13.73 8.31 13.36
C GLY A 83 -14.73 9.22 12.64
N LEU A 84 -14.26 10.14 11.79
CA LEU A 84 -15.14 10.98 10.98
C LEU A 84 -15.98 10.16 10.01
N ALA A 85 -15.37 9.21 9.29
CA ALA A 85 -16.05 8.36 8.32
C ALA A 85 -17.12 7.46 8.97
N MET A 86 -16.88 7.04 10.21
CA MET A 86 -17.79 6.15 10.97
C MET A 86 -18.73 6.90 11.91
N ASN A 87 -18.68 8.24 11.96
CA ASN A 87 -19.37 9.07 12.94
C ASN A 87 -19.10 8.63 14.41
N ASP A 88 -17.87 8.21 14.69
CA ASP A 88 -17.42 7.74 16.00
C ASP A 88 -16.65 8.86 16.74
N PHE A 89 -17.37 9.58 17.60
CA PHE A 89 -16.83 10.67 18.40
C PHE A 89 -15.76 10.21 19.42
N ALA A 90 -15.83 8.98 19.93
CA ALA A 90 -14.81 8.47 20.85
C ALA A 90 -13.49 8.24 20.10
N LYS A 91 -13.58 7.76 18.86
CA LYS A 91 -12.42 7.58 17.98
C LYS A 91 -11.79 8.90 17.54
N ILE A 92 -12.62 9.90 17.21
CA ILE A 92 -12.16 11.27 16.95
C ILE A 92 -11.45 11.84 18.18
N GLY A 93 -12.09 11.77 19.36
CA GLY A 93 -11.53 12.29 20.61
C GLY A 93 -10.20 11.65 20.99
N SER A 94 -10.13 10.32 20.97
CA SER A 94 -8.88 9.58 21.26
C SER A 94 -7.78 9.82 20.22
N GLY A 95 -8.14 10.04 18.95
CA GLY A 95 -7.20 10.49 17.92
C GLY A 95 -6.66 11.88 18.22
N ALA A 96 -7.52 12.83 18.61
CA ALA A 96 -7.13 14.18 19.00
C ALA A 96 -6.20 14.20 20.22
N ASP A 97 -6.50 13.39 21.25
CA ASP A 97 -5.64 13.25 22.43
C ASP A 97 -4.24 12.73 22.04
N GLY A 98 -4.16 11.70 21.22
CA GLY A 98 -2.88 11.17 20.76
C GLY A 98 -2.07 12.15 19.90
N LEU A 99 -2.75 13.03 19.13
CA LEU A 99 -2.09 14.13 18.42
C LEU A 99 -1.48 15.14 19.40
N MET A 100 -2.20 15.52 20.45
CA MET A 100 -1.69 16.41 21.49
C MET A 100 -0.51 15.78 22.24
N ASP A 101 -0.56 14.48 22.52
CA ASP A 101 0.55 13.78 23.18
C ASP A 101 1.80 13.69 22.30
N CYS A 102 1.65 13.64 20.97
CA CYS A 102 2.79 13.76 20.06
C CYS A 102 3.49 15.12 20.20
N ALA A 103 2.74 16.21 20.38
CA ALA A 103 3.32 17.55 20.55
C ALA A 103 4.08 17.72 21.88
N LYS A 104 3.81 16.88 22.88
CA LYS A 104 4.50 16.84 24.18
C LYS A 104 5.75 15.97 24.18
N ASP A 105 5.96 15.17 23.13
CA ASP A 105 7.11 14.27 23.04
C ASP A 105 8.41 15.09 23.00
N VAL A 106 9.42 14.64 23.75
CA VAL A 106 10.73 15.32 23.82
C VAL A 106 11.41 15.44 22.46
N THR A 107 11.11 14.53 21.52
CA THR A 107 11.62 14.53 20.15
C THR A 107 10.82 15.42 19.20
N TRP A 108 9.73 16.04 19.66
CA TRP A 108 8.95 17.00 18.88
C TRP A 108 9.74 18.30 18.66
N LYS A 109 10.40 18.83 19.69
CA LYS A 109 11.07 20.14 19.62
C LYS A 109 12.43 20.03 18.91
N ILE A 110 12.39 19.95 17.58
CA ILE A 110 13.60 19.86 16.74
C ILE A 110 14.23 21.23 16.41
N ASN A 111 13.53 22.32 16.71
CA ASN A 111 13.92 23.69 16.37
C ASN A 111 13.23 24.70 17.30
N GLU A 112 13.79 25.90 17.44
CA GLU A 112 13.28 26.98 18.33
C GLU A 112 12.91 28.28 17.59
N THR A 113 12.90 28.27 16.26
CA THR A 113 12.47 29.41 15.44
C THR A 113 11.01 29.77 15.74
N GLU A 114 10.72 31.07 15.69
CA GLU A 114 9.37 31.58 15.95
C GLU A 114 8.33 30.95 15.02
N LYS A 115 8.64 30.79 13.73
CA LYS A 115 7.76 30.12 12.76
C LYS A 115 7.47 28.67 13.13
N TYR A 116 8.48 27.91 13.56
CA TYR A 116 8.29 26.53 14.01
C TYR A 116 7.36 26.45 15.22
N LEU A 117 7.55 27.33 16.21
CA LEU A 117 6.72 27.41 17.40
C LEU A 117 5.28 27.83 17.07
N MET A 118 5.11 28.78 16.16
CA MET A 118 3.80 29.21 15.65
C MET A 118 3.05 28.04 14.98
N HIS A 119 3.72 27.27 14.11
CA HIS A 119 3.12 26.09 13.50
C HIS A 119 2.78 24.99 14.52
N THR A 120 3.63 24.81 15.54
CA THR A 120 3.36 23.86 16.64
C THR A 120 2.14 24.28 17.45
N ASN A 121 2.05 25.56 17.84
CA ASN A 121 0.91 26.09 18.59
C ASN A 121 -0.39 25.98 17.79
N GLU A 122 -0.34 26.26 16.49
CA GLU A 122 -1.50 26.10 15.61
C GLU A 122 -1.92 24.63 15.52
N PHE A 123 -0.98 23.69 15.40
CA PHE A 123 -1.28 22.25 15.44
C PHE A 123 -1.95 21.81 16.75
N ILE A 124 -1.47 22.31 17.90
CA ILE A 124 -2.07 22.02 19.22
C ILE A 124 -3.50 22.55 19.26
N ARG A 125 -3.72 23.82 18.90
CA ARG A 125 -5.04 24.46 18.88
C ARG A 125 -6.04 23.73 17.97
N ARG A 126 -5.60 23.26 16.78
CA ARG A 126 -6.47 22.47 15.89
C ARG A 126 -6.80 21.10 16.46
N SER A 127 -5.86 20.48 17.17
CA SER A 127 -6.10 19.22 17.88
C SER A 127 -7.11 19.41 19.03
N GLU A 128 -7.04 20.52 19.75
CA GLU A 128 -8.03 20.88 20.78
C GLU A 128 -9.42 21.13 20.19
N ASN A 129 -9.51 21.79 19.04
CA ASN A 129 -10.78 21.99 18.34
C ASN A 129 -11.41 20.65 17.92
N LEU A 130 -10.63 19.68 17.46
CA LEU A 130 -11.10 18.32 17.18
C LEU A 130 -11.66 17.65 18.43
N LYS A 131 -10.92 17.71 19.55
CA LYS A 131 -11.36 17.16 20.83
C LYS A 131 -12.66 17.82 21.31
N LYS A 132 -12.76 19.14 21.18
CA LYS A 132 -13.97 19.89 21.53
C LYS A 132 -15.15 19.48 20.65
N ALA A 133 -14.98 19.44 19.33
CA ALA A 133 -16.04 19.02 18.41
C ALA A 133 -16.51 17.58 18.67
N ALA A 134 -15.58 16.68 19.01
CA ALA A 134 -15.91 15.32 19.41
C ALA A 134 -16.72 15.28 20.72
N LYS A 135 -16.33 16.05 21.74
CA LYS A 135 -17.06 16.17 23.00
C LYS A 135 -18.47 16.73 22.80
N ASP A 136 -18.59 17.73 21.94
CA ASP A 136 -19.85 18.39 21.61
C ASP A 136 -20.70 17.56 20.63
N LYS A 137 -20.22 16.38 20.20
CA LYS A 137 -20.86 15.49 19.22
C LYS A 137 -21.25 16.20 17.91
N ASN A 138 -20.42 17.14 17.48
CA ASN A 138 -20.64 17.92 16.27
C ASN A 138 -19.72 17.43 15.15
N ILE A 139 -20.27 16.63 14.23
CA ILE A 139 -19.50 15.99 13.16
C ILE A 139 -18.99 16.99 12.13
N ASP A 140 -19.78 18.03 11.80
CA ASP A 140 -19.39 19.06 10.84
C ASP A 140 -18.23 19.90 11.37
N ALA A 141 -18.31 20.28 12.66
CA ALA A 141 -17.21 20.97 13.34
C ALA A 141 -15.95 20.09 13.41
N ALA A 142 -16.09 18.79 13.65
CA ALA A 142 -14.97 17.86 13.68
C ALA A 142 -14.32 17.70 12.29
N ALA A 143 -15.13 17.61 11.23
CA ALA A 143 -14.65 17.53 9.85
C ALA A 143 -13.88 18.79 9.45
N LEU A 144 -14.40 19.98 9.75
CA LEU A 144 -13.72 21.24 9.49
C LEU A 144 -12.40 21.35 10.28
N ALA A 145 -12.42 21.00 11.57
CA ALA A 145 -11.23 21.00 12.41
C ALA A 145 -10.16 20.02 11.90
N TYR A 146 -10.55 18.89 11.33
CA TYR A 146 -9.63 17.94 10.71
C TYR A 146 -8.95 18.50 9.46
N VAL A 147 -9.71 19.13 8.56
CA VAL A 147 -9.15 19.78 7.38
C VAL A 147 -8.14 20.84 7.82
N ASP A 148 -8.51 21.72 8.75
CA ASP A 148 -7.62 22.74 9.31
C ASP A 148 -6.34 22.11 9.90
N LEU A 149 -6.47 21.03 10.67
CA LEU A 149 -5.32 20.30 11.22
C LEU A 149 -4.39 19.80 10.11
N THR A 150 -4.91 19.20 9.05
CA THR A 150 -4.07 18.70 7.95
C THR A 150 -3.30 19.82 7.25
N LEU A 151 -3.90 21.02 7.11
CA LEU A 151 -3.21 22.18 6.58
C LEU A 151 -2.04 22.62 7.47
N THR A 152 -2.16 22.54 8.80
CA THR A 152 -1.03 22.81 9.72
C THR A 152 0.13 21.85 9.51
N CYS A 153 -0.17 20.57 9.24
CA CYS A 153 0.83 19.54 9.00
C CYS A 153 1.65 19.87 7.74
N VAL A 154 0.97 20.23 6.67
CA VAL A 154 1.61 20.59 5.39
C VAL A 154 2.45 21.87 5.54
N ARG A 155 1.90 22.91 6.17
CA ARG A 155 2.60 24.19 6.37
C ARG A 155 3.88 24.03 7.19
N CYS A 156 3.82 23.29 8.31
CA CYS A 156 5.00 23.01 9.12
C CYS A 156 6.07 22.25 8.32
N HIS A 157 5.67 21.21 7.58
CA HIS A 157 6.61 20.45 6.75
C HIS A 157 7.17 21.24 5.57
N GLN A 158 6.41 22.18 5.03
CA GLN A 158 6.90 23.10 4.03
C GLN A 158 8.00 24.00 4.61
N HIS A 159 7.72 24.64 5.76
CA HIS A 159 8.70 25.48 6.45
C HIS A 159 10.00 24.72 6.78
N LEU A 160 9.90 23.51 7.34
CA LEU A 160 11.08 22.70 7.67
C LEU A 160 11.92 22.33 6.43
N ARG A 161 11.28 22.12 5.28
CA ARG A 161 11.99 21.83 4.01
C ARG A 161 12.70 23.06 3.46
N GLU A 162 12.03 24.22 3.52
CA GLU A 162 12.58 25.49 3.02
C GLU A 162 13.81 25.93 3.82
N GLU A 163 13.75 25.83 5.15
CA GLU A 163 14.87 26.18 6.04
C GLU A 163 15.96 25.08 6.12
N ARG A 164 15.79 23.97 5.39
CA ARG A 164 16.65 22.76 5.48
C ARG A 164 16.87 22.28 6.92
N ILE A 165 15.89 22.48 7.79
CA ILE A 165 15.93 22.04 9.19
C ILE A 165 15.77 20.53 9.18
N SER A 166 16.92 19.85 9.29
CA SER A 166 17.03 18.40 9.36
C SER A 166 17.23 17.96 10.81
N SER A 167 16.54 16.90 11.22
CA SER A 167 16.80 16.21 12.50
C SER A 167 18.08 15.39 12.49
N ARG A 168 18.79 15.29 11.36
CA ARG A 168 20.17 14.77 11.32
C ARG A 168 21.13 15.86 11.80
N PRO A 169 22.10 15.54 12.67
CA PRO A 169 23.22 16.43 12.95
C PRO A 169 23.83 16.88 11.62
N VAL A 170 23.89 18.18 11.39
CA VAL A 170 24.69 18.73 10.29
C VAL A 170 26.14 18.36 10.62
N PRO A 171 26.86 17.62 9.76
CA PRO A 171 28.28 17.37 10.00
C PRO A 171 28.97 18.72 10.12
N ALA A 172 29.80 18.88 11.15
CA ALA A 172 30.54 20.12 11.39
C ALA A 172 31.23 20.56 10.08
N PRO A 173 31.23 21.87 9.74
CA PRO A 173 31.94 22.33 8.56
C PRO A 173 33.38 21.86 8.68
N ALA A 174 33.92 21.26 7.60
CA ALA A 174 35.33 20.94 7.54
C ALA A 174 36.09 22.26 7.73
N VAL A 175 36.62 22.47 8.94
CA VAL A 175 37.51 23.57 9.22
C VAL A 175 38.72 23.32 8.33
N ALA A 176 38.80 24.05 7.23
CA ALA A 176 39.98 24.08 6.39
C ALA A 176 41.10 24.68 7.26
N VAL A 177 41.91 23.80 7.83
CA VAL A 177 43.18 24.19 8.44
C VAL A 177 44.01 24.76 7.30
N ARG A 178 44.19 26.08 7.32
CA ARG A 178 45.11 26.81 6.46
C ARG A 178 46.54 26.59 6.92
#